data_AF-A0A4Y9FQH9-F1
#
_entry.id   AF-A0A4Y9FQH9-F1
#
_cell.length_a   1.000
_cell.length_b   1.000
_cell.length_c   1.000
_cell.angle_alpha   90.00
_cell.angle_beta   90.00
_cell.angle_gamma   90.00
#
_symmetry.space_group_name_H-M   'P 1'
#
loop_
_entity.id
_entity.type
_entity.pdbx_description
1 polymer ?
#
loop_
_entity_poly.entity_id
_entity_poly.type
_entity_poly.pdbx_seq_one_letter_code
_entity_poly.pdbx_strand_id
1 'polypeptide(L)'
;MYGVIQLSDVVFLSHVSKLSTAKASLADGSKPVFEMTSESRVLDLYQQQFDDLYQLITQYTTLLETDISRISDAGKELTRTDNVLGKSLFSGLN
;
A
#
# COMPACT_ATOMS: atom_id res chain seq x y z
N MET A 1 -24.82 -14.83 20.77
CA MET A 1 -23.89 -14.03 19.96
C MET A 1 -22.78 -14.96 19.49
N TYR A 2 -23.00 -15.70 18.40
CA TYR A 2 -22.11 -16.79 17.99
C TYR A 2 -21.66 -16.61 16.53
N GLY A 3 -20.36 -16.48 16.30
CA GLY A 3 -19.72 -17.10 15.13
C GLY A 3 -19.76 -16.39 13.77
N VAL A 4 -19.66 -15.07 13.72
CA VAL A 4 -19.11 -14.38 12.52
C VAL A 4 -17.87 -13.62 12.97
N ILE A 5 -16.77 -13.76 12.22
CA ILE A 5 -15.57 -12.95 12.44
C ILE A 5 -16.00 -11.57 11.96
N GLN A 6 -16.57 -10.77 12.86
CA GLN A 6 -16.94 -9.39 12.56
C GLN A 6 -15.66 -8.60 12.31
N LEU A 7 -15.14 -8.73 11.09
CA LEU A 7 -14.16 -7.84 10.52
C LEU A 7 -14.79 -6.45 10.60
N SER A 8 -14.25 -5.63 11.49
CA SER A 8 -14.68 -4.25 11.58
C SER A 8 -14.20 -3.56 10.32
N ASP A 9 -15.11 -3.37 9.36
CA ASP A 9 -14.85 -2.65 8.11
C ASP A 9 -14.19 -1.30 8.38
N VAL A 10 -14.62 -0.62 9.43
CA VAL A 10 -14.08 0.67 9.85
C VAL A 10 -12.60 0.55 10.23
N VAL A 11 -12.24 -0.43 11.06
CA VAL A 11 -10.84 -0.65 11.48
C VAL A 11 -9.99 -1.10 10.29
N PHE A 12 -10.49 -2.05 9.50
CA PHE A 12 -9.79 -2.56 8.32
C PHE A 12 -9.51 -1.46 7.29
N LEU A 13 -10.53 -0.69 6.89
CA LEU A 13 -10.37 0.42 5.95
C LEU A 13 -9.47 1.52 6.51
N SER A 14 -9.48 1.76 7.83
CA SER A 14 -8.54 2.68 8.46
C SER A 14 -7.08 2.21 8.32
N HIS A 15 -6.81 0.91 8.46
CA HIS A 15 -5.47 0.35 8.23
C HIS A 15 -5.03 0.46 6.77
N VAL A 16 -5.91 0.12 5.82
CA VAL A 16 -5.63 0.28 4.38
C VAL A 16 -5.33 1.76 4.06
N SER A 17 -6.10 2.69 4.62
CA SER A 17 -5.87 4.12 4.46
C SER A 17 -4.49 4.56 4.97
N LYS A 18 -4.05 4.08 6.14
CA LYS A 18 -2.70 4.35 6.67
C LYS A 18 -1.59 3.80 5.77
N LEU A 19 -1.78 2.62 5.18
CA LEU A 19 -0.83 2.06 4.21
C LEU A 19 -0.73 2.95 2.97
N SER A 20 -1.86 3.42 2.45
CA SER A 20 -1.90 4.37 1.33
C SER A 20 -1.17 5.68 1.65
N THR A 21 -1.35 6.22 2.85
CA THR A 21 -0.63 7.42 3.30
C THR A 21 0.87 7.17 3.38
N ALA A 22 1.30 6.06 3.98
CA ALA A 22 2.72 5.72 4.07
C ALA A 22 3.37 5.54 2.69
N LYS A 23 2.67 4.90 1.74
CA LYS A 23 3.09 4.82 0.34
C LYS A 23 3.25 6.21 -0.27
N ALA A 24 2.28 7.11 -0.07
CA ALA A 24 2.33 8.46 -0.60
C ALA A 24 3.53 9.25 -0.06
N SER A 25 3.83 9.13 1.23
CA SER A 25 5.03 9.75 1.83
C SER A 25 6.35 9.22 1.23
N LEU A 26 6.39 7.95 0.82
CA LEU A 26 7.55 7.38 0.13
C LEU A 26 7.67 7.89 -1.32
N ALA A 27 6.54 8.12 -1.98
CA ALA A 27 6.46 8.59 -3.36
C ALA A 27 6.76 10.09 -3.53
N ASP A 28 6.69 10.88 -2.45
CA ASP A 28 6.78 12.35 -2.47
C ASP A 28 8.20 12.88 -2.80
N GLY A 29 9.18 11.99 -2.93
CA GLY A 29 10.53 12.35 -3.37
C GLY A 29 10.57 12.67 -4.86
N SER A 30 10.93 13.91 -5.22
CA SER A 30 11.25 14.26 -6.61
C SER A 30 12.65 13.78 -6.99
N LYS A 31 12.86 13.45 -8.27
CA LYS A 31 14.20 13.10 -8.77
C LYS A 31 15.12 14.32 -8.56
N PRO A 32 16.23 14.18 -7.81
CA PRO A 32 17.17 15.28 -7.65
C PRO A 32 17.82 15.61 -9.01
N VAL A 33 17.97 16.90 -9.30
CA VAL A 33 18.73 17.41 -10.45
C VAL A 33 20.03 17.99 -9.93
N PHE A 34 21.15 17.46 -10.41
CA PHE A 34 22.47 17.89 -10.01
C PHE A 34 23.05 18.80 -11.09
N GLU A 35 23.31 20.07 -10.78
CA GLU A 35 24.11 20.96 -11.61
C GLU A 35 25.58 20.86 -11.15
N MET A 36 26.40 20.16 -11.93
CA MET A 36 27.82 20.00 -11.65
C MET A 36 28.65 20.92 -12.56
N THR A 37 29.54 21.69 -11.95
CA THR A 37 30.48 22.60 -12.65
C THR A 37 31.91 22.04 -12.71
N SER A 38 32.14 20.85 -12.16
CA SER A 38 33.45 20.21 -12.04
C SER A 38 33.39 18.77 -12.52
N GLU A 39 34.41 18.35 -13.28
CA GLU A 39 34.60 16.95 -13.65
C GLU A 39 35.23 16.18 -12.48
N SER A 40 34.41 15.39 -11.78
CA SER A 40 34.85 14.55 -10.67
C SER A 40 34.18 13.19 -10.74
N ARG A 41 35.00 12.16 -10.93
CA ARG A 41 34.55 10.76 -10.98
C ARG A 41 33.78 10.33 -9.72
N VAL A 42 34.09 10.92 -8.57
CA VAL A 42 33.38 10.64 -7.31
C VAL A 42 31.96 11.22 -7.36
N LEU A 43 31.81 12.43 -7.90
CA LEU A 43 30.51 13.06 -8.05
C LEU A 43 29.64 12.32 -9.06
N ASP A 44 30.22 11.84 -10.17
CA ASP A 44 29.52 11.01 -11.16
C ASP A 44 28.95 9.73 -10.52
N LEU A 45 29.72 9.06 -9.66
CA LEU A 45 29.28 7.86 -8.93
C LEU A 45 28.12 8.16 -7.98
N TYR A 46 28.16 9.29 -7.26
CA TYR A 46 27.05 9.68 -6.38
C TYR A 46 25.79 9.97 -7.18
N GLN A 47 25.90 10.66 -8.31
CA GLN A 47 24.75 10.92 -9.18
C GLN A 47 24.12 9.62 -9.68
N GLN A 48 24.95 8.67 -10.12
CA GLN A 48 24.46 7.35 -10.55
C GLN A 48 23.74 6.62 -9.40
N GLN A 49 24.30 6.63 -8.20
CA GLN A 49 23.66 6.00 -7.03
C GLN A 49 22.32 6.63 -6.66
N PHE A 50 22.21 7.96 -6.75
CA PHE A 50 20.93 8.65 -6.53
C PHE A 50 19.89 8.31 -7.59
N ASP A 51 20.31 8.21 -8.85
CA ASP A 51 19.43 7.80 -9.95
C ASP A 51 18.92 6.37 -9.76
N ASP A 52 19.80 5.44 -9.41
CA ASP A 52 19.46 4.04 -9.13
C ASP A 52 18.50 3.94 -7.92
N LEU A 53 18.77 4.69 -6.85
CA LEU A 53 17.91 4.73 -5.67
C LEU A 53 16.53 5.31 -5.97
N TYR A 54 16.47 6.40 -6.74
CA TYR A 54 15.21 7.00 -7.17
C TYR A 54 14.38 6.01 -8.00
N GLN A 55 15.02 5.29 -8.93
CA GLN A 55 14.35 4.27 -9.71
C GLN A 55 13.82 3.12 -8.84
N LEU A 56 14.61 2.67 -7.86
CA LEU A 56 14.21 1.64 -6.90
C LEU A 56 12.98 2.08 -6.09
N ILE A 57 13.00 3.30 -5.53
CA ILE A 57 11.88 3.86 -4.76
C ILE A 57 10.62 3.95 -5.63
N THR A 58 10.77 4.37 -6.89
CA THR A 58 9.66 4.47 -7.85
C THR A 58 9.03 3.09 -8.09
N GLN A 59 9.85 2.08 -8.40
CA GLN A 59 9.38 0.71 -8.62
C GLN A 59 8.70 0.13 -7.39
N TYR A 60 9.30 0.33 -6.22
CA TYR A 60 8.75 -0.18 -4.96
C TYR A 60 7.42 0.52 -4.61
N THR A 61 7.28 1.82 -4.90
CA THR A 61 6.02 2.55 -4.73
C THR A 61 4.91 1.96 -5.60
N THR A 62 5.21 1.60 -6.86
CA THR A 62 4.25 0.94 -7.76
C THR A 62 3.85 -0.45 -7.26
N LEU A 63 4.81 -1.21 -6.71
CA LEU A 63 4.54 -2.51 -6.10
C LEU A 63 3.60 -2.36 -4.90
N LEU A 64 3.91 -1.44 -3.98
CA LEU A 64 3.09 -1.15 -2.80
C LEU A 64 1.66 -0.74 -3.18
N GLU A 65 1.49 0.05 -4.24
CA GLU A 65 0.16 0.42 -4.74
C GLU A 65 -0.66 -0.80 -5.14
N THR A 66 -0.04 -1.72 -5.87
CA THR A 66 -0.66 -2.98 -6.30
C THR A 66 -1.07 -3.83 -5.09
N ASP A 67 -0.17 -3.97 -4.11
CA ASP A 67 -0.42 -4.79 -2.93
C ASP A 67 -1.48 -4.17 -2.01
N ILE A 68 -1.48 -2.86 -1.81
CA ILE A 68 -2.52 -2.16 -1.05
C ILE A 68 -3.88 -2.33 -1.71
N SER A 69 -3.96 -2.25 -3.05
CA SER A 69 -5.21 -2.51 -3.78
C SER A 69 -5.70 -3.94 -3.56
N ARG A 70 -4.81 -4.93 -3.68
CA ARG A 70 -5.14 -6.34 -3.46
C ARG A 70 -5.61 -6.62 -2.04
N ILE A 71 -4.95 -6.02 -1.04
CA ILE A 71 -5.35 -6.12 0.37
C ILE A 71 -6.77 -5.55 0.55
N SER A 72 -7.02 -4.37 -0.01
CA SER A 72 -8.34 -3.72 0.05
C SER A 72 -9.44 -4.61 -0.53
N ASP A 73 -9.21 -5.20 -1.70
CA ASP A 73 -10.19 -6.05 -2.37
C ASP A 73 -10.40 -7.38 -1.65
N ALA A 74 -9.33 -8.01 -1.17
CA ALA A 74 -9.43 -9.21 -0.34
C ALA A 74 -10.24 -8.95 0.95
N GLY A 75 -10.02 -7.80 1.60
CA GLY A 75 -10.79 -7.41 2.78
C GLY A 75 -12.28 -7.24 2.50
N LYS A 76 -12.65 -6.59 1.38
CA LYS A 76 -14.05 -6.46 0.96
C LYS A 76 -14.71 -7.82 0.73
N GLU A 77 -14.00 -8.75 0.10
CA GLU A 77 -14.51 -10.11 -0.13
C GLU A 77 -14.67 -10.90 1.17
N LEU A 78 -13.77 -10.73 2.14
CA LEU A 78 -13.91 -11.32 3.48
C LEU A 78 -15.14 -10.77 4.20
N THR A 79 -15.32 -9.45 4.23
CA THR A 79 -16.52 -8.80 4.79
C THR A 79 -17.80 -9.28 4.11
N ARG A 80 -17.80 -9.37 2.78
CA ARG A 80 -18.95 -9.88 2.02
C ARG A 80 -19.27 -11.32 2.42
N THR A 81 -18.25 -12.16 2.56
CA THR A 81 -18.38 -13.56 2.94
C THR A 81 -18.91 -13.71 4.36
N ASP A 82 -18.38 -12.94 5.32
CA ASP A 82 -18.84 -12.92 6.71
C ASP A 82 -20.32 -12.52 6.80
N ASN A 83 -20.73 -11.49 6.05
CA ASN A 83 -22.14 -11.06 5.98
C ASN A 83 -23.06 -12.14 5.38
N VAL A 84 -22.63 -12.84 4.33
CA VAL A 84 -23.41 -13.92 3.71
C VAL A 84 -23.55 -15.10 4.69
N LEU A 85 -22.46 -15.49 5.34
CA LEU A 85 -22.47 -16.56 6.34
C LEU A 85 -23.36 -16.21 7.52
N GLY A 86 -23.25 -14.99 8.06
CA GLY A 86 -24.12 -14.50 9.12
C GLY A 86 -25.60 -14.57 8.71
N LYS A 87 -25.97 -14.04 7.54
CA LYS A 87 -27.35 -14.15 7.05
C LYS A 87 -27.80 -15.61 6.88
N SER A 88 -26.96 -16.48 6.35
CA SER A 88 -27.30 -17.89 6.10
C SER A 88 -27.45 -18.71 7.38
N LEU A 89 -26.65 -18.44 8.41
CA LEU A 89 -26.69 -19.17 9.68
C LEU A 89 -27.85 -18.71 10.57
N PHE A 90 -28.25 -17.43 10.46
CA PHE A 90 -29.29 -16.84 11.30
C PHE A 90 -30.66 -16.72 10.61
N SER A 91 -30.78 -16.97 9.31
CA SER A 91 -32.07 -16.92 8.59
C SER A 91 -33.06 -18.02 9.01
N GLY A 92 -32.60 -19.10 9.64
CA GLY A 92 -33.43 -20.19 10.14
C GLY A 92 -33.82 -20.10 11.63
N LEU A 93 -33.46 -18.99 12.31
CA LEU A 93 -33.73 -18.76 13.74
C LEU A 93 -34.92 -17.82 14.00
N ASN A 94 -35.80 -17.65 13.00
CA ASN A 94 -37.11 -17.01 13.18
C ASN A 94 -38.16 -18.02 13.63
#